data_AF-A0A815JU48-F1
#
_entry.id   AF-A0A815JU48-F1
#
_cell.length_a   1.000
_cell.length_b   1.000
_cell.length_c   1.000
_cell.angle_alpha   90.00
_cell.angle_beta   90.00
_cell.angle_gamma   90.00
#
_symmetry.space_group_name_H-M   'P 1'
#
loop_
_entity.id
_entity.type
_entity.pdbx_description
1 polymer ?
#
loop_
_entity_poly.entity_id
_entity_poly.type
_entity_poly.pdbx_seq_one_letter_code
_entity_poly.pdbx_strand_id
1 'polypeptide(L)'
;TYQALEKYDHDLVADAEDGKLNQVIGRDQEIRHCIQVLSRRMRNNPVLIEETSVGKTSIVEELAQSDESCRGKLEERLKSVLKETENLNGGIILFIDELHLVLGARRAEGAMNVANLLNPMLARDEVRCIGTTKLDEYRKYIEKYPTFESCFQQVLVKELTVAARGSILRGLKDRYGPHFGVRILHSALVIDAELSNRYIANQFLPHKAINLIDETCTISQWTGTLVSKLSQTESEHLHEKLIEQDDAVNNVAEVFLRSRAGLSKQNQPIGLFLFSGPTGVGETKSAKTLALELFD
;
A
#
# COMPACT_ATOMS: atom_id res chain seq x y z
N THR A 1 35.09 1.96 -7.57
CA THR A 1 33.95 2.87 -7.78
C THR A 1 32.83 2.04 -8.35
N TYR A 2 31.75 1.86 -7.61
CA TYR A 2 30.65 0.93 -7.91
C TYR A 2 29.68 1.52 -8.95
N GLN A 3 30.18 1.70 -10.17
CA GLN A 3 29.48 2.47 -11.21
C GLN A 3 28.21 1.78 -11.73
N ALA A 4 28.07 0.46 -11.61
CA ALA A 4 26.84 -0.24 -12.01
C ALA A 4 25.76 -0.15 -10.93
N LEU A 5 26.14 -0.34 -9.65
CA LEU A 5 25.25 -0.16 -8.50
C LEU A 5 24.71 1.28 -8.41
N GLU A 6 25.56 2.30 -8.56
CA GLU A 6 25.12 3.72 -8.53
C GLU A 6 24.19 4.11 -9.69
N LYS A 7 24.24 3.38 -10.82
CA LYS A 7 23.53 3.76 -12.06
C LYS A 7 22.19 3.06 -12.24
N TYR A 8 22.00 1.90 -11.60
CA TYR A 8 20.83 1.05 -11.83
C TYR A 8 20.17 0.52 -10.53
N ASP A 9 20.77 0.75 -9.37
CA ASP A 9 20.28 0.27 -8.09
C ASP A 9 19.85 1.44 -7.17
N HIS A 10 18.97 1.14 -6.22
CA HIS A 10 18.48 2.11 -5.24
C HIS A 10 19.03 1.72 -3.86
N ASP A 11 19.92 2.54 -3.30
CA ASP A 11 20.48 2.29 -1.98
C ASP A 11 19.46 2.61 -0.89
N LEU A 12 18.71 1.58 -0.49
CA LEU A 12 17.71 1.66 0.57
C LEU A 12 18.32 2.01 1.94
N VAL A 13 19.62 1.78 2.16
CA VAL A 13 20.29 2.19 3.41
C VAL A 13 20.50 3.70 3.42
N ALA A 14 21.02 4.24 2.32
CA ALA A 14 21.17 5.69 2.15
C ALA A 14 19.81 6.40 2.26
N ASP A 15 18.75 5.85 1.66
CA ASP A 15 17.42 6.44 1.78
C ASP A 15 16.80 6.32 3.18
N ALA A 16 17.16 5.28 3.94
CA ALA A 16 16.78 5.17 5.34
C ALA A 16 17.50 6.23 6.19
N GLU A 17 18.80 6.44 5.97
CA GLU A 17 19.62 7.45 6.66
C GLU A 17 19.15 8.88 6.34
N ASP A 18 18.76 9.12 5.08
CA ASP A 18 18.16 10.38 4.62
C ASP A 18 16.71 10.57 5.09
N GLY A 19 16.13 9.59 5.79
CA GLY A 19 14.75 9.65 6.30
C GLY A 19 13.67 9.63 5.22
N LYS A 20 14.02 9.24 3.98
CA LYS A 20 13.09 9.11 2.85
C LYS A 20 12.20 7.88 2.97
N LEU A 21 12.66 6.85 3.70
CA LEU A 21 11.86 5.65 3.93
C LEU A 21 10.83 5.84 5.05
N ASN A 22 9.65 5.25 4.83
CA ASN A 22 8.60 5.24 5.84
C ASN A 22 8.99 4.33 7.02
N GLN A 23 8.65 4.77 8.23
CA GLN A 23 8.84 3.97 9.44
C GLN A 23 7.95 2.72 9.35
N VAL A 24 8.57 1.55 9.52
CA VAL A 24 7.84 0.28 9.58
C VAL A 24 7.23 0.13 10.97
N ILE A 25 5.91 -0.05 11.05
CA ILE A 25 5.17 -0.16 12.31
C ILE A 25 4.49 -1.53 12.38
N GLY A 26 4.65 -2.22 13.52
CA GLY A 26 3.94 -3.46 13.81
C GLY A 26 4.43 -4.69 13.04
N ARG A 27 5.67 -4.67 12.54
CA ARG A 27 6.32 -5.79 11.80
C ARG A 27 7.56 -6.36 12.51
N ASP A 28 7.68 -6.13 13.82
CA ASP A 28 8.88 -6.51 14.58
C ASP A 28 9.18 -8.02 14.53
N GLN A 29 8.14 -8.85 14.47
CA GLN A 29 8.29 -10.30 14.40
C GLN A 29 8.85 -10.72 13.05
N GLU A 30 8.29 -10.21 11.96
CA GLU A 30 8.74 -10.50 10.60
C GLU A 30 10.15 -9.95 10.34
N ILE A 31 10.45 -8.74 10.81
CA ILE A 31 11.79 -8.13 10.73
C ILE A 31 12.81 -9.00 11.47
N ARG A 32 12.53 -9.36 12.72
CA ARG A 32 13.41 -10.22 13.52
C ARG A 32 13.62 -11.58 12.86
N HIS A 33 12.57 -12.15 12.29
CA HIS A 33 12.67 -13.41 11.57
C HIS A 33 13.55 -13.28 10.33
N CYS A 34 13.41 -12.20 9.53
CA CYS A 34 14.28 -11.95 8.38
C CYS A 34 15.74 -11.80 8.79
N ILE A 35 16.05 -11.02 9.84
CA ILE A 35 17.41 -10.88 10.37
C ILE A 35 17.97 -12.23 10.81
N GLN A 36 17.16 -13.05 11.49
CA GLN A 36 17.56 -14.38 11.91
C GLN A 36 17.86 -15.29 10.71
N VAL A 37 17.05 -15.22 9.65
CA VAL A 37 17.25 -15.98 8.41
C VAL A 37 18.55 -15.57 7.72
N LEU A 38 18.77 -14.26 7.51
CA LEU A 38 19.99 -13.72 6.89
C LEU A 38 21.28 -14.11 7.63
N SER A 39 21.17 -14.43 8.93
CA SER A 39 22.29 -14.84 9.77
C SER A 39 22.60 -16.35 9.70
N ARG A 40 21.82 -17.16 8.97
CA ARG A 40 22.01 -18.62 8.85
C ARG A 40 23.09 -18.97 7.83
N ARG A 41 23.63 -20.18 7.95
CA ARG A 41 24.57 -20.77 6.97
C ARG A 41 23.90 -21.39 5.73
N MET A 42 22.64 -21.80 5.86
CA MET A 42 21.85 -22.44 4.81
C MET A 42 20.44 -21.86 4.87
N ARG A 43 19.74 -21.78 3.73
CA ARG A 43 18.40 -21.16 3.64
C ARG A 43 18.39 -19.78 4.29
N ASN A 44 19.35 -18.96 3.90
CA ASN A 44 19.62 -17.64 4.47
C ASN A 44 19.03 -16.49 3.65
N ASN A 45 18.27 -16.81 2.61
CA ASN A 45 17.55 -15.83 1.81
C ASN A 45 16.07 -15.83 2.25
N PRO A 46 15.59 -14.82 3.01
CA PRO A 46 14.18 -14.75 3.36
C PRO A 46 13.33 -14.42 2.14
N VAL A 47 12.20 -15.11 2.00
CA VAL A 47 11.13 -14.75 1.05
C VAL A 47 9.92 -14.34 1.84
N LEU A 48 9.57 -13.06 1.75
CA LEU A 48 8.36 -12.50 2.29
C LEU A 48 7.19 -12.98 1.43
N ILE A 49 6.36 -13.85 2.00
CA ILE A 49 5.18 -14.40 1.34
C ILE A 49 3.94 -13.75 1.95
N GLU A 50 3.14 -13.14 1.09
CA GLU A 50 1.91 -12.47 1.49
C GLU A 50 0.68 -13.35 1.14
N GLU A 51 -0.20 -13.55 2.12
CA GLU A 51 -1.53 -14.15 1.94
C GLU A 51 -2.44 -13.12 1.26
N THR A 52 -2.29 -12.96 -0.06
CA THR A 52 -3.09 -12.08 -0.93
C THR A 52 -3.11 -10.59 -0.52
N SER A 53 -2.48 -9.78 -1.37
CA SER A 53 -2.78 -8.36 -1.57
C SER A 53 -2.47 -7.40 -0.40
N VAL A 54 -1.28 -7.48 0.20
CA VAL A 54 -0.72 -6.33 0.94
C VAL A 54 -0.11 -5.33 -0.06
N GLY A 55 -0.96 -4.73 -0.91
CA GLY A 55 -0.71 -3.44 -1.58
C GLY A 55 0.59 -3.25 -2.39
N LYS A 56 1.10 -4.24 -3.14
CA LYS A 56 2.27 -4.06 -4.04
C LYS A 56 1.92 -3.82 -5.52
N THR A 57 0.73 -4.23 -5.97
CA THR A 57 0.53 -4.46 -7.41
C THR A 57 0.09 -3.23 -8.23
N SER A 58 -0.47 -2.17 -7.64
CA SER A 58 -1.11 -1.11 -8.45
C SER A 58 -0.14 -0.06 -9.03
N ILE A 59 1.01 0.16 -8.41
CA ILE A 59 2.01 1.14 -8.92
C ILE A 59 3.00 0.47 -9.88
N VAL A 60 3.24 -0.83 -9.72
CA VAL A 60 4.20 -1.60 -10.53
C VAL A 60 3.58 -2.10 -11.84
N GLU A 61 2.29 -2.45 -11.87
CA GLU A 61 1.61 -2.90 -13.10
C GLU A 61 1.47 -1.79 -14.16
N GLU A 62 1.32 -0.53 -13.73
CA GLU A 62 1.22 0.63 -14.63
C GLU A 62 2.59 1.05 -15.20
N LEU A 63 3.67 0.90 -14.42
CA LEU A 63 5.05 1.09 -14.90
C LEU A 63 5.52 -0.04 -15.83
N ALA A 64 5.06 -1.27 -15.61
CA ALA A 64 5.49 -2.46 -16.37
C ALA A 64 4.82 -2.62 -17.74
N GLN A 65 3.84 -1.78 -18.10
CA GLN A 65 3.20 -1.77 -19.43
C GLN A 65 3.83 -0.77 -20.41
N SER A 66 4.85 -0.02 -19.99
CA SER A 66 5.43 1.07 -20.77
C SER A 66 6.91 0.86 -21.12
N ASP A 67 7.34 -0.33 -21.56
CA ASP A 67 8.47 -0.43 -22.51
C ASP A 67 8.74 -1.87 -23.01
N GLU A 68 8.44 -2.14 -24.28
CA GLU A 68 8.92 -3.33 -24.99
C GLU A 68 10.45 -3.27 -25.29
N SER A 69 11.12 -2.15 -24.96
CA SER A 69 12.54 -1.87 -25.27
C SER A 69 13.55 -2.36 -24.19
N CYS A 70 13.10 -2.81 -23.02
CA CYS A 70 13.98 -3.09 -21.87
C CYS A 70 14.47 -4.55 -21.72
N ARG A 71 14.02 -5.49 -22.56
CA ARG A 71 14.27 -6.94 -22.35
C ARG A 71 15.73 -7.38 -22.52
N GLY A 72 16.49 -6.78 -23.44
CA GLY A 72 17.91 -7.12 -23.65
C GLY A 72 18.86 -6.51 -22.62
N LYS A 73 18.47 -5.40 -21.97
CA LYS A 73 19.33 -4.65 -21.05
C LYS A 73 19.28 -5.17 -19.60
N LEU A 74 18.21 -5.87 -19.20
CA LEU A 74 18.04 -6.35 -17.83
C LEU A 74 19.05 -7.43 -17.43
N GLU A 75 19.33 -8.37 -18.34
CA GLU A 75 20.30 -9.44 -18.07
C GLU A 75 21.73 -8.91 -17.97
N GLU A 76 22.13 -8.00 -18.87
CA GLU A 76 23.44 -7.34 -18.78
C GLU A 76 23.57 -6.50 -17.51
N ARG A 77 22.49 -5.79 -17.11
CA ARG A 77 22.44 -5.05 -15.84
C ARG A 77 22.59 -5.99 -14.65
N LEU A 78 21.80 -7.06 -14.56
CA LEU A 78 21.89 -8.04 -13.48
C LEU A 78 23.26 -8.72 -13.44
N LYS A 79 23.83 -9.13 -14.58
CA LYS A 79 25.18 -9.68 -14.64
C LYS A 79 26.23 -8.67 -14.15
N SER A 80 26.09 -7.38 -14.48
CA SER A 80 27.01 -6.35 -14.00
C SER A 80 26.91 -6.16 -12.48
N VAL A 81 25.70 -6.13 -11.94
CA VAL A 81 25.44 -6.03 -10.49
C VAL A 81 25.98 -7.27 -9.77
N LEU A 82 25.70 -8.46 -10.29
CA LEU A 82 26.14 -9.73 -9.71
C LEU A 82 27.67 -9.88 -9.70
N LYS A 83 28.34 -9.42 -10.76
CA LYS A 83 29.81 -9.44 -10.83
C LYS A 83 30.45 -8.44 -9.86
N GLU A 84 29.77 -7.33 -9.57
CA GLU A 84 30.21 -6.38 -8.54
C GLU A 84 29.97 -6.95 -7.12
N THR A 85 28.89 -7.70 -6.90
CA THR A 85 28.59 -8.32 -5.59
C THR A 85 29.45 -9.53 -5.26
N GLU A 86 29.93 -10.29 -6.25
CA GLU A 86 30.89 -11.41 -6.05
C GLU A 86 32.12 -10.98 -5.24
N ASN A 87 32.61 -9.75 -5.45
CA ASN A 87 33.82 -9.26 -4.79
C ASN A 87 33.58 -8.74 -3.36
N LEU A 88 32.32 -8.73 -2.89
CA LEU A 88 31.91 -8.10 -1.65
C LEU A 88 31.64 -9.08 -0.52
N ASN A 89 31.86 -10.39 -0.73
CA ASN A 89 31.74 -11.45 0.30
C ASN A 89 30.48 -11.30 1.18
N GLY A 90 29.32 -11.05 0.57
CA GLY A 90 28.04 -10.91 1.28
C GLY A 90 27.84 -9.58 2.02
N GLY A 91 28.64 -8.55 1.74
CA GLY A 91 28.46 -7.19 2.27
C GLY A 91 27.25 -6.45 1.71
N ILE A 92 26.64 -6.96 0.62
CA ILE A 92 25.43 -6.41 0.01
C ILE A 92 24.31 -7.46 0.09
N ILE A 93 23.13 -7.01 0.53
CA ILE A 93 21.89 -7.80 0.50
C ILE A 93 21.04 -7.26 -0.65
N LEU A 94 20.75 -8.11 -1.62
CA LEU A 94 19.92 -7.76 -2.77
C LEU A 94 18.44 -7.82 -2.39
N PHE A 95 17.67 -6.77 -2.67
CA PHE A 95 16.21 -6.82 -2.58
C PHE A 95 15.62 -7.15 -3.94
N ILE A 96 14.80 -8.20 -4.02
CA ILE A 96 14.12 -8.61 -5.26
C ILE A 96 12.61 -8.56 -5.01
N ASP A 97 11.96 -7.53 -5.54
CA ASP A 97 10.50 -7.50 -5.57
C ASP A 97 9.96 -8.48 -6.62
N GLU A 98 8.84 -9.13 -6.32
CA GLU A 98 8.22 -10.12 -7.19
C GLU A 98 9.20 -11.22 -7.68
N LEU A 99 9.85 -11.89 -6.72
CA LEU A 99 10.89 -12.91 -6.95
C LEU A 99 10.49 -13.97 -7.99
N HIS A 100 9.20 -14.32 -8.09
CA HIS A 100 8.69 -15.29 -9.06
C HIS A 100 8.89 -14.87 -10.53
N LEU A 101 9.04 -13.58 -10.83
CA LEU A 101 9.33 -13.08 -12.17
C LEU A 101 10.70 -13.54 -12.69
N VAL A 102 11.68 -13.69 -11.79
CA VAL A 102 13.04 -14.17 -12.09
C VAL A 102 13.03 -15.61 -12.63
N LEU A 103 12.00 -16.38 -12.27
CA LEU A 103 11.78 -17.77 -12.72
C LEU A 103 10.94 -17.86 -14.00
N GLY A 104 10.61 -16.74 -14.64
CA GLY A 104 9.91 -16.73 -15.93
C GLY A 104 8.39 -16.86 -15.81
N ALA A 105 7.78 -16.24 -14.79
CA ALA A 105 6.34 -16.34 -14.54
C ALA A 105 5.43 -15.86 -15.69
N ARG A 106 5.94 -15.04 -16.61
CA ARG A 106 5.29 -14.69 -17.88
C ARG A 106 5.75 -15.63 -19.00
N ARG A 107 4.86 -16.54 -19.40
CA ARG A 107 4.99 -17.41 -20.58
C ARG A 107 4.96 -16.58 -21.87
N ALA A 108 6.10 -16.04 -22.25
CA ALA A 108 6.45 -15.85 -23.66
C ALA A 108 7.70 -16.69 -23.91
N GLU A 109 7.62 -17.61 -24.87
CA GLU A 109 8.70 -18.46 -25.33
C GLU A 109 9.97 -17.61 -25.55
N GLY A 110 10.96 -17.76 -24.67
CA GLY A 110 12.21 -16.99 -24.72
C GLY A 110 12.57 -16.19 -23.46
N ALA A 111 11.76 -16.20 -22.39
CA ALA A 111 12.17 -15.63 -21.10
C ALA A 111 13.33 -16.46 -20.50
N MET A 112 14.54 -15.98 -20.77
CA MET A 112 15.83 -16.51 -20.32
C MET A 112 15.88 -16.66 -18.79
N ASN A 113 16.41 -17.79 -18.32
CA ASN A 113 16.47 -18.15 -16.90
C ASN A 113 17.52 -17.33 -16.15
N VAL A 114 17.19 -16.08 -15.77
CA VAL A 114 17.97 -15.31 -14.77
C VAL A 114 18.16 -16.14 -13.49
N ALA A 115 17.19 -16.98 -13.15
CA ALA A 115 17.30 -17.97 -12.09
C ALA A 115 18.52 -18.89 -12.23
N ASN A 116 18.90 -19.32 -13.44
CA ASN A 116 20.08 -20.17 -13.65
C ASN A 116 21.40 -19.43 -13.37
N LEU A 117 21.42 -18.10 -13.49
CA LEU A 117 22.56 -17.27 -13.12
C LEU A 117 22.62 -17.07 -11.61
N LEU A 118 21.47 -16.81 -10.97
CA LEU A 118 21.40 -16.54 -9.53
C LEU A 118 21.57 -17.78 -8.66
N ASN A 119 21.00 -18.92 -9.07
CA ASN A 119 20.97 -20.15 -8.28
C ASN A 119 22.36 -20.61 -7.79
N PRO A 120 23.43 -20.69 -8.62
CA PRO A 120 24.75 -21.07 -8.13
C PRO A 120 25.32 -20.08 -7.12
N MET A 121 25.07 -18.77 -7.29
CA MET A 121 25.58 -17.72 -6.41
C MET A 121 24.87 -17.74 -5.05
N LEU A 122 23.55 -17.95 -5.06
CA LEU A 122 22.73 -18.13 -3.85
C LEU A 122 23.12 -19.41 -3.10
N ALA A 123 23.35 -20.51 -3.82
CA ALA A 123 23.74 -21.79 -3.23
C ALA A 123 25.14 -21.77 -2.60
N ARG A 124 26.03 -20.89 -3.08
CA ARG A 124 27.40 -20.71 -2.57
C ARG A 124 27.53 -19.62 -1.51
N ASP A 125 26.43 -18.96 -1.13
CA ASP A 125 26.43 -17.78 -0.24
C ASP A 125 27.31 -16.62 -0.76
N GLU A 126 27.52 -16.54 -2.08
CA GLU A 126 28.22 -15.42 -2.73
C GLU A 126 27.33 -14.17 -2.76
N VAL A 127 26.00 -14.37 -2.83
CA VAL A 127 24.98 -13.33 -2.80
C VAL A 127 23.90 -13.71 -1.79
N ARG A 128 23.45 -12.73 -1.01
CA ARG A 128 22.25 -12.84 -0.18
C ARG A 128 21.16 -11.95 -0.74
N CYS A 129 19.92 -12.42 -0.65
CA CYS A 129 18.79 -11.61 -1.06
C CYS A 129 17.57 -11.75 -0.14
N ILE A 130 16.75 -10.70 -0.16
CA ILE A 130 15.40 -10.69 0.40
C ILE A 130 14.44 -10.65 -0.78
N GLY A 131 13.61 -11.68 -0.92
CA GLY A 131 12.60 -11.75 -1.96
C GLY A 131 11.21 -11.40 -1.46
N THR A 132 10.35 -10.90 -2.34
CA THR A 132 8.91 -10.79 -2.06
C THR A 132 8.10 -11.61 -3.07
N THR A 133 6.97 -12.18 -2.65
CA THR A 133 6.03 -12.80 -3.59
C THR A 133 4.65 -13.02 -2.94
N LYS A 134 3.65 -13.29 -3.79
CA LYS A 134 2.32 -13.76 -3.35
C LYS A 134 2.36 -15.28 -3.12
N LEU A 135 1.53 -15.77 -2.20
CA LEU A 135 1.43 -17.20 -1.89
C LEU A 135 1.14 -18.07 -3.14
N ASP A 136 0.19 -17.64 -3.98
CA ASP A 136 -0.18 -18.39 -5.19
C ASP A 136 0.97 -18.46 -6.20
N GLU A 137 1.68 -17.34 -6.36
CA GLU A 137 2.85 -17.23 -7.24
C GLU A 137 4.03 -18.08 -6.71
N TYR A 138 4.24 -18.10 -5.38
CA TYR A 138 5.24 -18.94 -4.74
C TYR A 138 4.99 -20.42 -5.04
N ARG A 139 3.77 -20.90 -4.81
CA ARG A 139 3.36 -22.29 -5.09
C ARG A 139 3.44 -22.63 -6.58
N LYS A 140 3.11 -21.68 -7.44
CA LYS A 140 3.05 -21.90 -8.89
C LYS A 140 4.43 -21.93 -9.53
N TYR A 141 5.38 -21.11 -9.06
CA TYR A 141 6.68 -20.90 -9.72
C TYR A 141 7.88 -21.31 -8.86
N ILE A 142 7.93 -20.91 -7.59
CA ILE A 142 9.11 -21.14 -6.72
C ILE A 142 9.14 -22.57 -6.18
N GLU A 143 8.04 -23.07 -5.62
CA GLU A 143 7.97 -24.46 -5.07
C GLU A 143 8.22 -25.53 -6.14
N LYS A 144 7.93 -25.22 -7.40
CA LYS A 144 8.16 -26.13 -8.53
C LYS A 144 9.62 -26.22 -8.96
N TYR A 145 10.51 -25.42 -8.37
CA TYR A 145 11.93 -25.38 -8.70
C TYR A 145 12.78 -25.64 -7.45
N PRO A 146 12.96 -26.90 -7.02
CA PRO A 146 13.52 -27.25 -5.71
C PRO A 146 14.93 -26.74 -5.44
N THR A 147 15.78 -26.66 -6.48
CA THR A 147 17.14 -26.15 -6.33
C THR A 147 17.14 -24.68 -5.91
N PHE A 148 16.28 -23.88 -6.52
CA PHE A 148 16.09 -22.48 -6.17
C PHE A 148 15.40 -22.35 -4.82
N GLU A 149 14.28 -23.06 -4.60
CA GLU A 149 13.53 -23.06 -3.32
C GLU A 149 14.41 -23.38 -2.11
N SER A 150 15.36 -24.31 -2.27
CA SER A 150 16.25 -24.73 -1.19
C SER A 150 17.21 -23.64 -0.70
N CYS A 151 17.40 -22.56 -1.45
CA CYS A 151 18.18 -21.39 -1.05
C CYS A 151 17.39 -20.44 -0.14
N PHE A 152 16.07 -20.57 -0.12
CA PHE A 152 15.16 -19.62 0.52
C PHE A 152 14.54 -20.17 1.81
N GLN A 153 14.14 -19.25 2.68
CA GLN A 153 13.31 -19.52 3.84
C GLN A 153 12.04 -18.68 3.75
N GLN A 154 10.89 -19.35 3.80
CA GLN A 154 9.60 -18.68 3.81
C GLN A 154 9.41 -17.88 5.11
N VAL A 155 9.00 -16.62 4.95
CA VAL A 155 8.57 -15.72 6.01
C VAL A 155 7.15 -15.27 5.68
N LEU A 156 6.17 -15.87 6.33
CA LEU A 156 4.76 -15.54 6.13
C LEU A 156 4.45 -14.17 6.75
N VAL A 157 3.98 -13.25 5.92
CA VAL A 157 3.56 -11.91 6.33
C VAL A 157 2.05 -11.91 6.49
N LYS A 158 1.59 -11.81 7.74
CA LYS A 158 0.17 -11.77 8.07
C LYS A 158 -0.42 -10.38 7.86
N GLU A 159 -1.74 -10.28 7.82
CA GLU A 159 -2.41 -8.99 7.84
C GLU A 159 -2.12 -8.24 9.16
N LEU A 160 -1.98 -6.92 9.09
CA LEU A 160 -1.75 -6.07 10.27
C LEU A 160 -2.94 -6.13 11.22
N THR A 161 -2.71 -6.04 12.52
CA THR A 161 -3.80 -5.87 13.50
C THR A 161 -4.46 -4.50 13.37
N VAL A 162 -5.71 -4.35 13.82
CA VAL A 162 -6.45 -3.07 13.80
C VAL A 162 -5.67 -1.95 14.49
N ALA A 163 -5.05 -2.26 15.64
CA ALA A 163 -4.22 -1.30 16.37
C ALA A 163 -2.97 -0.86 15.58
N ALA A 164 -2.30 -1.79 14.91
CA ALA A 164 -1.12 -1.48 14.08
C ALA A 164 -1.48 -0.63 12.86
N ARG A 165 -2.61 -0.92 12.19
CA ARG A 165 -3.13 -0.11 11.08
C ARG A 165 -3.35 1.35 11.50
N GLY A 166 -4.02 1.56 12.65
CA GLY A 166 -4.23 2.91 13.18
C GLY A 166 -2.93 3.64 13.52
N SER A 167 -1.92 2.94 14.03
CA SER A 167 -0.60 3.53 14.30
C SER A 167 0.13 3.92 13.02
N ILE A 168 0.03 3.12 11.95
CA ILE A 168 0.58 3.47 10.64
C ILE A 168 -0.04 4.76 10.12
N LEU A 169 -1.37 4.83 10.09
CA LEU A 169 -2.08 6.02 9.58
C LEU A 169 -1.76 7.27 10.42
N ARG A 170 -1.65 7.13 11.75
CA ARG A 170 -1.22 8.23 12.63
C ARG A 170 0.20 8.71 12.31
N GLY A 171 1.13 7.80 12.02
CA GLY A 171 2.49 8.16 11.63
C GLY A 171 2.58 8.86 10.27
N LEU A 172 1.63 8.64 9.36
CA LEU A 172 1.61 9.29 8.06
C LEU A 172 1.21 10.77 8.13
N LYS A 173 0.33 11.14 9.07
CA LYS A 173 -0.14 12.53 9.24
C LYS A 173 1.00 13.55 9.31
N ASP A 174 2.08 13.23 10.03
CA ASP A 174 3.18 14.16 10.29
C ASP A 174 4.05 14.40 9.04
N ARG A 175 4.05 13.46 8.07
CA ARG A 175 4.75 13.61 6.79
C ARG A 175 3.85 14.12 5.66
N TYR A 176 2.62 13.63 5.57
CA TYR A 176 1.72 13.91 4.45
C TYR A 176 1.09 15.30 4.52
N GLY A 177 0.66 15.73 5.71
CA GLY A 177 0.03 17.05 5.87
C GLY A 177 0.89 18.20 5.33
N PRO A 178 2.17 18.32 5.75
CA PRO A 178 3.08 19.34 5.23
C PRO A 178 3.27 19.30 3.72
N HIS A 179 3.30 18.12 3.09
CA HIS A 179 3.49 17.98 1.64
C HIS A 179 2.38 18.67 0.84
N PHE A 180 1.14 18.48 1.26
CA PHE A 180 -0.04 19.08 0.63
C PHE A 180 -0.38 20.47 1.18
N GLY A 181 0.36 20.96 2.17
CA GLY A 181 0.05 22.21 2.87
C GLY A 181 -1.26 22.16 3.67
N VAL A 182 -1.76 20.97 4.01
CA VAL A 182 -3.01 20.77 4.75
C VAL A 182 -2.75 20.17 6.13
N ARG A 183 -3.61 20.48 7.09
CA ARG A 183 -3.56 19.88 8.43
C ARG A 183 -4.49 18.67 8.48
N ILE A 184 -3.91 17.47 8.58
CA ILE A 184 -4.68 16.23 8.72
C ILE A 184 -5.09 16.05 10.20
N LEU A 185 -6.40 15.94 10.46
CA LEU A 185 -6.92 15.66 11.80
C LEU A 185 -6.86 14.16 12.11
N HIS A 186 -6.78 13.80 13.41
CA HIS A 186 -6.79 12.38 13.80
C HIS A 186 -8.11 11.69 13.48
N SER A 187 -9.24 12.40 13.60
CA SER A 187 -10.57 11.91 13.22
C SER A 187 -10.65 11.61 11.72
N ALA A 188 -10.06 12.45 10.87
CA ALA A 188 -10.04 12.24 9.42
C ALA A 188 -9.34 10.92 9.04
N LEU A 189 -8.20 10.59 9.67
CA LEU A 189 -7.51 9.32 9.43
C LEU A 189 -8.37 8.08 9.78
N VAL A 190 -9.17 8.18 10.83
CA VAL A 190 -10.07 7.09 11.25
C VAL A 190 -11.20 6.94 10.25
N ILE A 191 -11.82 8.06 9.85
CA ILE A 191 -12.89 8.07 8.83
C ILE A 191 -12.38 7.53 7.49
N ASP A 192 -11.20 7.96 7.03
CA ASP A 192 -10.60 7.47 5.79
C ASP A 192 -10.30 5.97 5.86
N ALA A 193 -9.85 5.46 7.02
CA ALA A 193 -9.67 4.04 7.23
C ALA A 193 -10.99 3.26 7.17
N GLU A 194 -12.05 3.78 7.78
CA GLU A 194 -13.38 3.16 7.79
C GLU A 194 -14.05 3.18 6.42
N LEU A 195 -14.06 4.33 5.74
CA LEU A 195 -14.63 4.50 4.41
C LEU A 195 -13.89 3.66 3.38
N SER A 196 -12.56 3.69 3.38
CA SER A 196 -11.77 2.83 2.49
C SER A 196 -12.02 1.35 2.79
N ASN A 197 -12.18 0.98 4.08
CA ASN A 197 -12.48 -0.40 4.41
C ASN A 197 -13.85 -0.87 3.92
N ARG A 198 -14.85 0.01 3.97
CA ARG A 198 -16.23 -0.29 3.58
C ARG A 198 -16.45 -0.25 2.06
N TYR A 199 -15.83 0.69 1.35
CA TYR A 199 -16.16 1.01 -0.04
C TYR A 199 -15.10 0.63 -1.07
N ILE A 200 -13.82 0.58 -0.68
CA ILE A 200 -12.74 0.16 -1.58
C ILE A 200 -12.56 -1.35 -1.43
N ALA A 201 -13.26 -2.08 -2.30
CA ALA A 201 -13.07 -3.51 -2.48
C ALA A 201 -11.75 -3.78 -3.23
N ASN A 202 -11.21 -5.00 -3.06
CA ASN A 202 -9.99 -5.46 -3.74
C ASN A 202 -8.68 -4.75 -3.34
N GLN A 203 -8.69 -3.95 -2.27
CA GLN A 203 -7.49 -3.40 -1.64
C GLN A 203 -7.54 -3.61 -0.11
N PHE A 204 -6.36 -3.59 0.51
CA PHE A 204 -6.19 -3.89 1.93
C PHE A 204 -5.63 -2.69 2.68
N LEU A 205 -5.94 -2.61 3.98
CA LEU A 205 -5.35 -1.60 4.84
C LEU A 205 -3.86 -1.92 5.09
N PRO A 206 -2.99 -0.91 5.23
CA PRO A 206 -3.31 0.53 5.25
C PRO A 206 -3.40 1.17 3.86
N HIS A 207 -2.92 0.51 2.81
CA HIS A 207 -2.74 1.09 1.47
C HIS A 207 -3.97 1.85 0.95
N LYS A 208 -5.15 1.23 1.00
CA LYS A 208 -6.39 1.88 0.54
C LYS A 208 -6.78 3.14 1.32
N ALA A 209 -6.42 3.21 2.60
CA ALA A 209 -6.63 4.40 3.41
C ALA A 209 -5.61 5.48 3.05
N ILE A 210 -4.35 5.10 2.76
CA ILE A 210 -3.32 6.06 2.31
C ILE A 210 -3.74 6.72 1.01
N ASN A 211 -4.19 5.93 0.03
CA ASN A 211 -4.67 6.45 -1.25
C ASN A 211 -5.84 7.42 -1.06
N LEU A 212 -6.77 7.07 -0.16
CA LEU A 212 -7.92 7.93 0.14
C LEU A 212 -7.49 9.23 0.84
N ILE A 213 -6.52 9.16 1.77
CA ILE A 213 -5.93 10.34 2.42
C ILE A 213 -5.25 11.24 1.38
N ASP A 214 -4.54 10.65 0.42
CA ASP A 214 -3.84 11.37 -0.65
C ASP A 214 -4.82 12.15 -1.54
N GLU A 215 -5.91 11.46 -1.94
CA GLU A 215 -6.99 12.04 -2.72
C GLU A 215 -7.71 13.15 -1.96
N THR A 216 -8.06 12.93 -0.69
CA THR A 216 -8.73 13.95 0.15
C THR A 216 -7.84 15.16 0.42
N CYS A 217 -6.53 14.96 0.62
CA CYS A 217 -5.56 16.05 0.78
C CYS A 217 -5.41 16.86 -0.51
N THR A 218 -5.33 16.18 -1.66
CA THR A 218 -5.27 16.83 -2.97
C THR A 218 -6.52 17.67 -3.22
N ILE A 219 -7.71 17.10 -3.03
CA ILE A 219 -8.97 17.84 -3.18
C ILE A 219 -8.98 19.06 -2.24
N SER A 220 -8.62 18.87 -0.96
CA SER A 220 -8.61 19.96 0.03
C SER A 220 -7.64 21.09 -0.34
N GLN A 221 -6.48 20.76 -0.92
CA GLN A 221 -5.50 21.74 -1.40
C GLN A 221 -6.07 22.56 -2.58
N TRP A 222 -6.76 21.91 -3.51
CA TRP A 222 -7.29 22.54 -4.73
C TRP A 222 -8.54 23.38 -4.47
N THR A 223 -9.45 22.89 -3.64
CA THR A 223 -10.74 23.53 -3.39
C THR A 223 -10.71 24.51 -2.22
N GLY A 224 -9.69 24.44 -1.35
CA GLY A 224 -9.62 25.21 -0.11
C GLY A 224 -10.69 24.83 0.93
N THR A 225 -11.63 23.95 0.59
CA THR A 225 -12.53 23.32 1.54
C THR A 225 -11.73 22.28 2.32
N LEU A 226 -11.60 22.50 3.64
CA LEU A 226 -11.22 21.43 4.54
C LEU A 226 -12.21 20.27 4.31
N VAL A 227 -11.76 19.15 3.73
CA VAL A 227 -12.55 17.90 3.70
C VAL A 227 -12.92 17.50 5.14
N SER A 228 -12.10 17.94 6.11
CA SER A 228 -12.38 17.82 7.53
C SER A 228 -13.42 18.80 8.09
N LYS A 229 -14.15 19.59 7.29
CA LYS A 229 -15.29 20.37 7.83
C LYS A 229 -16.50 19.50 8.17
N LEU A 230 -16.58 18.26 7.69
CA LEU A 230 -17.41 17.23 8.33
C LEU A 230 -16.63 16.56 9.49
N SER A 231 -16.01 17.37 10.37
CA SER A 231 -15.35 16.88 11.59
C SER A 231 -16.34 16.99 12.73
N GLN A 232 -17.00 15.90 13.12
CA GLN A 232 -17.84 15.78 14.32
C GLN A 232 -18.92 16.87 14.47
N THR A 233 -18.55 18.12 14.73
CA THR A 233 -19.31 19.37 14.70
C THR A 233 -20.47 19.40 13.70
N GLU A 234 -20.31 19.14 12.40
CA GLU A 234 -21.44 19.19 11.45
C GLU A 234 -22.44 18.05 11.68
N SER A 235 -21.98 16.84 12.04
CA SER A 235 -22.85 15.71 12.38
C SER A 235 -23.48 15.84 13.77
N GLU A 236 -22.74 16.40 14.73
CA GLU A 236 -23.20 16.75 16.08
C GLU A 236 -24.24 17.87 16.02
N HIS A 237 -24.03 18.88 15.17
CA HIS A 237 -24.96 19.98 14.94
C HIS A 237 -26.18 19.52 14.14
N LEU A 238 -26.03 18.54 13.25
CA LEU A 238 -27.17 17.85 12.65
C LEU A 238 -27.97 17.05 13.69
N HIS A 239 -27.29 16.30 14.55
CA HIS A 239 -27.91 15.52 15.65
C HIS A 239 -28.58 16.43 16.69
N GLU A 240 -28.04 17.62 16.94
CA GLU A 240 -28.65 18.63 17.81
C GLU A 240 -29.95 19.20 17.21
N LYS A 241 -30.01 19.34 15.88
CA LYS A 241 -31.17 19.90 15.17
C LYS A 241 -32.21 18.84 14.75
N LEU A 242 -31.81 17.57 14.64
CA LEU A 242 -32.63 16.43 14.21
C LEU A 242 -32.70 15.36 15.30
N ILE A 243 -33.44 15.70 16.35
CA ILE A 243 -33.69 14.83 17.51
C ILE A 243 -34.41 13.55 17.07
N GLU A 244 -33.94 12.38 17.55
CA GLU A 244 -34.50 11.04 17.31
C GLU A 244 -34.44 10.52 15.85
N GLN A 245 -33.55 11.07 15.01
CA GLN A 245 -33.35 10.63 13.62
C GLN A 245 -31.92 10.20 13.30
N ASP A 246 -31.25 9.57 14.27
CA ASP A 246 -29.82 9.25 14.20
C ASP A 246 -29.43 8.47 12.94
N ASP A 247 -30.21 7.46 12.55
CA ASP A 247 -29.95 6.66 11.36
C ASP A 247 -30.07 7.48 10.07
N ALA A 248 -31.04 8.40 9.98
CA ALA A 248 -31.21 9.24 8.80
C ALA A 248 -30.07 10.26 8.70
N VAL A 249 -29.67 10.86 9.83
CA VAL A 249 -28.53 11.79 9.90
C VAL A 249 -27.24 11.09 9.49
N ASN A 250 -26.96 9.92 10.06
CA ASN A 250 -25.74 9.16 9.76
C ASN A 250 -25.68 8.76 8.28
N ASN A 251 -26.78 8.28 7.70
CA ASN A 251 -26.84 7.91 6.27
C ASN A 251 -26.59 9.11 5.36
N VAL A 252 -27.12 10.28 5.72
CA VAL A 252 -26.88 11.49 4.93
C VAL A 252 -25.42 11.93 5.06
N ALA A 253 -24.91 12.07 6.29
CA ALA A 253 -23.52 12.44 6.55
C ALA A 253 -22.52 11.53 5.82
N GLU A 254 -22.75 10.21 5.82
CA GLU A 254 -21.91 9.24 5.12
C GLU A 254 -21.86 9.46 3.60
N VAL A 255 -23.00 9.79 2.98
CA VAL A 255 -23.07 10.06 1.53
C VAL A 255 -22.29 11.31 1.14
N PHE A 256 -22.33 12.36 1.97
CA PHE A 256 -21.56 13.58 1.75
C PHE A 256 -20.07 13.37 2.00
N LEU A 257 -19.70 12.63 3.05
CA LEU A 257 -18.32 12.23 3.31
C LEU A 257 -17.76 11.45 2.12
N ARG A 258 -18.51 10.47 1.61
CA ARG A 258 -18.11 9.68 0.43
C ARG A 258 -17.88 10.57 -0.79
N SER A 259 -18.77 11.54 -1.04
CA SER A 259 -18.62 12.43 -2.19
C SER A 259 -17.44 13.39 -2.06
N ARG A 260 -17.21 13.97 -0.88
CA ARG A 260 -16.05 14.84 -0.63
C ARG A 260 -14.73 14.08 -0.67
N ALA A 261 -14.74 12.80 -0.33
CA ALA A 261 -13.58 11.92 -0.40
C ALA A 261 -13.34 11.32 -1.79
N GLY A 262 -14.03 11.78 -2.85
CA GLY A 262 -13.85 11.27 -4.21
C GLY A 262 -14.45 9.88 -4.48
N LEU A 263 -15.05 9.24 -3.46
CA LEU A 263 -15.60 7.88 -3.53
C LEU A 263 -17.00 7.81 -4.14
N SER A 264 -17.58 8.92 -4.57
CA SER A 264 -18.87 8.94 -5.27
C SER A 264 -18.76 8.43 -6.71
N LYS A 265 -19.79 7.71 -7.18
CA LYS A 265 -19.85 7.25 -8.58
C LYS A 265 -19.89 8.44 -9.54
N GLN A 266 -19.02 8.43 -10.55
CA GLN A 266 -19.05 9.41 -11.65
C GLN A 266 -20.42 9.36 -12.35
N ASN A 267 -20.95 10.53 -12.74
CA ASN A 267 -22.26 10.72 -13.38
C ASN A 267 -23.48 10.25 -12.56
N GLN A 268 -23.37 10.16 -11.24
CA GLN A 268 -24.52 9.99 -10.35
C GLN A 268 -24.67 11.18 -9.40
N PRO A 269 -25.89 11.54 -8.99
CA PRO A 269 -26.09 12.52 -7.95
C PRO A 269 -25.37 12.10 -6.66
N ILE A 270 -24.80 13.08 -5.94
CA ILE A 270 -24.04 12.89 -4.70
C ILE A 270 -24.80 11.98 -3.73
N GLY A 271 -26.10 12.25 -3.56
CA GLY A 271 -27.06 11.43 -2.83
C GLY A 271 -28.48 11.63 -3.34
N LEU A 272 -29.27 10.56 -3.34
CA LEU A 272 -30.72 10.61 -3.53
C LEU A 272 -31.37 10.16 -2.24
N PHE A 273 -32.08 11.08 -1.57
CA PHE A 273 -32.72 10.82 -0.29
C PHE A 273 -34.24 10.85 -0.45
N LEU A 274 -34.90 9.81 0.06
CA LEU A 274 -36.34 9.76 0.22
C LEU A 274 -36.65 9.77 1.72
N PHE A 275 -37.22 10.88 2.20
CA PHE A 275 -37.74 10.94 3.57
C PHE A 275 -39.17 10.37 3.56
N SER A 276 -39.45 9.46 4.49
CA SER A 276 -40.73 8.75 4.58
C SER A 276 -41.06 8.42 6.04
N GLY A 277 -42.33 8.56 6.39
CA GLY A 277 -42.77 8.58 7.78
C GLY A 277 -44.18 9.18 7.95
N PRO A 278 -44.72 9.15 9.18
CA PRO A 278 -46.04 9.71 9.48
C PRO A 278 -46.06 11.25 9.33
N THR A 279 -47.20 11.81 8.95
CA THR A 279 -47.37 13.27 8.86
C THR A 279 -47.05 13.93 10.20
N GLY A 280 -46.16 14.93 10.19
CA GLY A 280 -45.81 15.72 11.37
C GLY A 280 -44.54 15.29 12.13
N VAL A 281 -43.85 14.23 11.70
CA VAL A 281 -42.61 13.75 12.33
C VAL A 281 -41.34 14.52 11.94
N GLY A 282 -41.48 15.57 11.13
CA GLY A 282 -40.37 16.48 10.82
C GLY A 282 -39.62 16.24 9.51
N GLU A 283 -40.10 15.37 8.59
CA GLU A 283 -39.44 15.10 7.29
C GLU A 283 -39.04 16.36 6.51
N THR A 284 -39.95 17.33 6.38
CA THR A 284 -39.69 18.59 5.68
C THR A 284 -38.65 19.45 6.42
N LYS A 285 -38.61 19.35 7.75
CA LYS A 285 -37.64 20.06 8.59
C LYS A 285 -36.25 19.42 8.44
N SER A 286 -36.18 18.09 8.35
CA SER A 286 -34.94 17.35 8.06
C SER A 286 -34.36 17.73 6.71
N ALA A 287 -35.18 17.74 5.65
CA ALA A 287 -34.74 18.14 4.31
C ALA A 287 -34.21 19.60 4.27
N LYS A 288 -34.89 20.54 4.93
CA LYS A 288 -34.45 21.94 5.00
C LYS A 288 -33.17 22.13 5.80
N THR A 289 -33.05 21.44 6.94
CA THR A 289 -31.86 21.52 7.80
C THR A 289 -30.63 20.98 7.09
N LEU A 290 -30.80 19.84 6.39
CA LEU A 290 -29.75 19.27 5.55
C LEU A 290 -29.32 20.19 4.41
N ALA A 291 -30.28 20.82 3.72
CA ALA A 291 -29.96 21.73 2.63
C ALA A 291 -29.14 22.94 3.10
N LEU A 292 -29.45 23.48 4.28
CA LEU A 292 -28.73 24.62 4.88
C LEU A 292 -27.32 24.23 5.32
N GLU A 293 -27.16 23.13 6.04
CA GLU A 293 -25.85 22.78 6.62
C GLU A 293 -24.84 22.24 5.59
N LEU A 294 -25.31 21.71 4.45
CA LEU A 294 -24.44 21.03 3.49
C LEU A 294 -24.09 21.86 2.25
N PHE A 295 -24.83 22.93 1.98
CA PHE A 295 -24.70 23.73 0.76
C PHE A 295 -24.50 25.25 0.98
N ASP A 296 -24.52 25.75 2.22
CA ASP A 296 -24.02 27.11 2.59
C ASP A 296 -22.53 27.08 2.98
#